data_AF-A0A957XDD9-F1
#
_entry.id   AF-A0A957XDD9-F1
#
_cell.length_a   1.000
_cell.length_b   1.000
_cell.length_c   1.000
_cell.angle_alpha   90.00
_cell.angle_beta   90.00
_cell.angle_gamma   90.00
#
_symmetry.space_group_name_H-M   'P 1'
#
loop_
_entity.id
_entity.type
_entity.pdbx_description
1 polymer ?
#
loop_
_entity_poly.entity_id
_entity_poly.type
_entity_poly.pdbx_seq_one_letter_code
_entity_poly.pdbx_strand_id
1 'polypeptide(L)'
;MARSNQRRCVYCGSHDSPTIDHVVPLSRWREVGVRRRVLDNASNRVVACLQCNQEKGAMLPQEWFDLHPEYRERFVKKAKYISNLVKEIAGL
;
A
#
# COMPACT_ATOMS: atom_id res chain seq x y z
N MET A 1 -23.83 -4.59 -3.41
CA MET A 1 -23.28 -4.14 -4.72
C MET A 1 -21.92 -3.49 -4.49
N ALA A 2 -20.80 -4.20 -4.68
CA ALA A 2 -19.46 -3.66 -4.46
C ALA A 2 -18.97 -2.91 -5.71
N ARG A 3 -18.66 -1.62 -5.54
CA ARG A 3 -18.34 -0.64 -6.58
C ARG A 3 -17.11 -1.05 -7.40
N SER A 4 -17.27 -1.09 -8.72
CA SER A 4 -16.29 -1.47 -9.76
C SER A 4 -14.98 -0.65 -9.79
N ASN A 5 -14.88 0.45 -9.04
CA ASN A 5 -13.65 1.24 -8.91
C ASN A 5 -12.62 0.68 -7.91
N GLN A 6 -12.96 -0.35 -7.12
CA GLN A 6 -12.04 -0.92 -6.12
C GLN A 6 -11.04 -1.94 -6.68
N ARG A 7 -11.09 -2.30 -7.96
CA ARG A 7 -10.20 -3.36 -8.52
C ARG A 7 -8.94 -2.83 -9.22
N ARG A 8 -8.73 -1.51 -9.24
CA ARG A 8 -7.52 -0.93 -9.84
C ARG A 8 -6.39 -0.90 -8.83
N CYS A 9 -5.21 -1.33 -9.25
CA CYS A 9 -3.97 -1.19 -8.49
C CYS A 9 -3.78 0.27 -8.05
N VAL A 10 -3.51 0.47 -6.76
CA VAL A 10 -3.25 1.81 -6.21
C VAL A 10 -1.92 2.40 -6.68
N TYR A 11 -0.97 1.56 -7.11
CA TYR A 11 0.35 1.95 -7.60
C TYR A 11 0.33 2.31 -9.09
N CYS A 12 0.14 1.32 -9.97
CA CYS A 12 0.21 1.53 -11.42
C CYS A 12 -1.16 1.77 -12.09
N GLY A 13 -2.25 1.33 -11.46
CA GLY A 13 -3.61 1.48 -12.01
C GLY A 13 -4.15 0.38 -12.90
N SER A 14 -3.37 -0.66 -13.15
CA SER A 14 -3.84 -1.89 -13.82
C SER A 14 -5.02 -2.52 -13.07
N HIS A 15 -5.86 -3.26 -13.79
CA HIS A 15 -6.93 -4.11 -13.22
C HIS A 15 -6.56 -5.59 -13.21
N ASP A 16 -5.37 -5.92 -13.70
CA ASP A 16 -4.96 -7.29 -13.91
C ASP A 16 -4.53 -7.93 -12.58
N SER A 17 -4.97 -9.17 -12.37
CA SER A 17 -4.60 -10.00 -11.22
C SER A 17 -4.61 -9.22 -9.89
N PRO A 18 -5.78 -8.68 -9.47
CA PRO A 18 -5.86 -7.88 -8.26
C PRO A 18 -5.56 -8.74 -7.03
N THR A 19 -4.67 -8.23 -6.19
CA THR A 19 -4.26 -8.79 -4.91
C THR A 19 -4.43 -7.75 -3.80
N ILE A 20 -4.14 -8.16 -2.57
CA ILE A 20 -4.10 -7.26 -1.41
C ILE A 20 -2.65 -7.11 -0.96
N ASP A 21 -2.18 -5.87 -0.92
CA ASP A 21 -0.87 -5.49 -0.39
C ASP A 21 -1.02 -4.87 0.99
N HIS A 22 -0.06 -5.14 1.87
CA HIS A 22 0.10 -4.39 3.12
C HIS A 22 1.06 -3.24 2.83
N VAL A 23 0.53 -2.00 2.85
CA VAL A 23 1.30 -0.79 2.54
C VAL A 23 2.57 -0.76 3.38
N VAL A 24 2.43 -0.92 4.69
CA VAL A 24 3.53 -1.22 5.61
C VAL A 24 3.61 -2.74 5.80
N PRO A 25 4.70 -3.40 5.37
CA PRO A 25 4.82 -4.85 5.47
C PRO A 25 4.86 -5.31 6.94
N LEU A 26 4.07 -6.33 7.26
CA LEU A 26 3.97 -6.86 8.62
C LEU A 26 5.27 -7.48 9.12
N SER A 27 6.20 -7.84 8.25
CA SER A 27 7.53 -8.36 8.62
C SER A 27 8.44 -7.28 9.23
N ARG A 28 8.26 -6.01 8.85
CA ARG A 28 9.10 -4.88 9.27
C ARG A 28 8.46 -3.98 10.32
N TRP A 29 7.42 -4.48 11.01
CA TRP A 29 6.69 -3.72 12.02
C TRP A 29 7.57 -3.12 13.13
N ARG A 30 8.68 -3.79 13.46
CA ARG A 30 9.62 -3.33 14.50
C ARG A 30 10.38 -2.07 14.07
N GLU A 31 10.71 -1.95 12.79
CA GLU A 31 11.49 -0.83 12.25
C GLU A 31 10.71 0.49 12.29
N VAL A 32 9.39 0.42 12.14
CA VAL A 32 8.50 1.58 12.20
C VAL A 32 7.98 1.88 13.61
N GLY A 33 8.41 1.11 14.62
CA GLY A 33 8.11 1.39 16.04
C GLY A 33 6.66 1.17 16.47
N VAL A 34 5.84 0.46 15.69
CA VAL A 34 4.41 0.23 16.01
C VAL A 34 4.12 -1.24 16.29
N ARG A 35 3.14 -1.55 17.15
CA ARG A 35 2.79 -2.96 17.41
C ARG A 35 2.28 -3.63 16.13
N ARG A 36 2.72 -4.86 15.82
CA ARG A 36 2.27 -5.64 14.64
C ARG A 36 0.75 -5.62 14.43
N ARG A 37 -0.05 -5.79 15.50
CA ARG A 37 -1.53 -5.76 15.43
C ARG A 37 -2.12 -4.43 14.93
N VAL A 38 -1.39 -3.33 15.07
CA VAL A 38 -1.78 -2.00 14.58
C VAL A 38 -1.56 -1.88 13.07
N LEU A 39 -0.68 -2.72 12.49
CA LEU A 39 -0.49 -2.81 11.04
C LEU A 39 -1.28 -3.96 10.41
N ASP A 40 -1.65 -4.98 11.19
CA ASP A 40 -2.44 -6.11 10.71
C ASP A 40 -3.94 -5.80 10.76
N ASN A 41 -4.37 -4.80 9.99
CA ASN A 41 -5.77 -4.45 9.82
C ASN A 41 -6.05 -3.86 8.43
N ALA A 42 -7.33 -3.69 8.12
CA ALA A 42 -7.79 -3.21 6.82
C ALA A 42 -7.27 -1.82 6.43
N SER A 43 -6.94 -0.95 7.40
CA SER A 43 -6.43 0.41 7.15
C SER A 43 -4.95 0.46 6.75
N ASN A 44 -4.30 -0.70 6.66
CA ASN A 44 -2.96 -0.87 6.09
C ASN A 44 -3.01 -1.72 4.80
N ARG A 45 -4.20 -2.10 4.33
CA ARG A 45 -4.37 -2.98 3.16
C ARG A 45 -4.91 -2.19 1.98
N VAL A 46 -4.31 -2.39 0.81
CA VAL A 46 -4.71 -1.74 -0.45
C VAL A 46 -4.80 -2.76 -1.57
N VAL A 47 -5.56 -2.44 -2.61
CA VAL A 47 -5.61 -3.25 -3.82
C VAL A 47 -4.40 -2.94 -4.70
N ALA A 48 -3.61 -3.96 -5.00
CA ALA A 48 -2.45 -3.87 -5.88
C ALA A 48 -2.51 -5.00 -6.92
N CYS A 49 -2.04 -4.77 -8.14
CA CYS A 49 -1.86 -5.88 -9.08
C CYS A 49 -0.75 -6.80 -8.58
N LEU A 50 -0.78 -8.06 -9.02
CA LEU A 50 0.23 -9.06 -8.64
C LEU A 50 1.66 -8.58 -8.87
N GLN A 51 1.94 -7.96 -10.02
CA GLN A 51 3.28 -7.47 -10.38
C GLN A 51 3.79 -6.44 -9.37
N CYS A 52 3.06 -5.35 -9.14
CA CYS A 52 3.48 -4.32 -8.18
C CYS A 52 3.59 -4.88 -6.75
N ASN A 53 2.70 -5.79 -6.35
CA ASN A 53 2.75 -6.39 -5.02
C ASN A 53 4.01 -7.26 -4.84
N GLN A 54 4.36 -8.06 -5.85
CA GLN A 54 5.58 -8.88 -5.83
C GLN A 54 6.85 -8.03 -5.88
N GLU A 55 6.87 -7.02 -6.76
CA GLU A 55 8.00 -6.09 -6.91
C GLU A 55 8.22 -5.27 -5.63
N LYS A 56 7.14 -4.76 -5.02
CA LYS A 56 7.21 -4.06 -3.73
C LYS A 56 7.77 -4.98 -2.63
N GLY A 57 7.29 -6.22 -2.57
CA GLY A 57 7.74 -7.22 -1.62
C GLY A 57 7.70 -6.72 -0.16
N ALA A 58 8.85 -6.75 0.51
CA ALA A 58 9.01 -6.29 1.89
C ALA A 58 9.49 -4.84 2.01
N MET A 59 9.47 -4.04 0.93
CA MET A 59 9.82 -2.63 1.01
C MET A 59 8.80 -1.84 1.82
N LEU A 60 9.31 -0.90 2.61
CA LEU A 60 8.52 0.15 3.22
C LEU A 60 7.95 1.05 2.11
N PRO A 61 6.81 1.72 2.37
CA PRO A 61 6.18 2.58 1.37
C PRO A 61 7.11 3.72 0.90
N GLN A 62 7.95 4.28 1.77
CA GLN A 62 8.94 5.29 1.37
C GLN A 62 9.95 4.74 0.38
N GLU A 63 10.60 3.62 0.69
CA GLU A 63 11.55 2.95 -0.21
C GLU A 63 10.91 2.63 -1.58
N TRP A 64 9.65 2.18 -1.57
CA TRP A 64 8.90 1.91 -2.79
C TRP A 64 8.66 3.17 -3.63
N PHE A 65 8.33 4.29 -2.99
CA PHE A 65 8.11 5.56 -3.68
C PHE A 65 9.40 6.25 -4.11
N ASP A 66 10.52 5.99 -3.43
CA ASP A 66 11.84 6.46 -3.87
C ASP A 66 12.27 5.78 -5.17
N LEU A 67 11.95 4.48 -5.33
CA LEU A 67 12.18 3.74 -6.58
C LEU A 67 11.16 4.07 -7.68
N HIS A 68 9.91 4.36 -7.29
CA HIS A 68 8.82 4.66 -8.23
C HIS A 68 8.05 5.94 -7.84
N PRO A 69 8.65 7.14 -8.02
CA PRO A 69 8.03 8.40 -7.65
C PRO A 69 6.66 8.63 -8.31
N GLU A 70 6.46 8.12 -9.53
CA GLU A 70 5.21 8.20 -10.29
C GLU A 70 4.05 7.46 -9.61
N TYR A 71 4.31 6.41 -8.83
CA TYR A 71 3.29 5.69 -8.09
C TYR A 71 2.82 6.44 -6.86
N ARG A 72 3.66 7.31 -6.28
CA ARG A 72 3.32 8.08 -5.08
C ARG A 72 2.11 8.98 -5.30
N GLU A 73 2.10 9.74 -6.40
CA GLU A 73 0.99 10.65 -6.70
C GLU A 73 -0.34 9.91 -6.87
N ARG A 74 -0.30 8.76 -7.54
CA ARG A 74 -1.49 7.93 -7.72
C ARG A 74 -1.95 7.36 -6.39
N PHE A 75 -1.02 6.85 -5.59
CA PHE A 75 -1.31 6.28 -4.29
C PHE A 75 -2.04 7.28 -3.40
N VAL A 76 -1.55 8.53 -3.29
CA VAL A 76 -2.21 9.62 -2.55
C VAL A 76 -3.65 9.84 -3.01
N LYS A 77 -3.90 9.82 -4.32
CA LYS A 77 -5.24 10.04 -4.90
C LYS A 77 -6.20 8.85 -4.70
N LYS A 78 -5.67 7.62 -4.62
CA LYS A 78 -6.48 6.38 -4.69
C LYS A 78 -6.57 5.61 -3.38
N ALA A 79 -5.56 5.66 -2.51
CA ALA A 79 -5.52 4.96 -1.23
C ALA A 79 -6.31 5.72 -0.12
N LYS A 80 -7.61 5.95 -0.34
CA LYS A 80 -8.42 6.84 0.52
C LYS A 80 -8.73 6.31 1.93
N TYR A 81 -8.56 5.01 2.16
CA TYR A 81 -8.99 4.33 3.39
C TYR A 81 -7.84 3.95 4.33
N ILE A 82 -6.60 4.35 4.00
CA ILE A 82 -5.45 4.08 4.86
C ILE A 82 -5.48 4.98 6.10
N SER A 83 -5.02 4.46 7.24
CA SER A 83 -4.97 5.22 8.48
C SER A 83 -3.94 6.36 8.41
N ASN A 84 -4.10 7.38 9.26
CA ASN A 84 -3.14 8.48 9.35
C ASN A 84 -1.73 7.99 9.72
N LEU A 85 -1.63 6.96 10.57
CA LEU A 85 -0.36 6.32 10.89
C LEU A 85 0.33 5.73 9.65
N VAL A 86 -0.42 5.05 8.77
CA VAL A 86 0.13 4.50 7.53
C VAL A 86 0.57 5.62 6.58
N LYS A 87 -0.13 6.75 6.55
CA LYS A 87 0.29 7.94 5.77
C LYS A 87 1.60 8.52 6.29
N GLU A 88 1.72 8.68 7.60
CA GLU A 88 2.94 9.18 8.25
C GLU A 88 4.14 8.28 7.94
N ILE A 89 3.99 6.96 8.10
CA ILE A 89 5.03 5.99 7.73
C ILE A 89 5.36 6.06 6.23
N ALA A 90 4.37 6.33 5.38
CA ALA A 90 4.56 6.51 3.94
C ALA A 90 5.12 7.88 3.53
N GLY A 91 5.32 8.81 4.47
CA GLY A 91 5.77 10.18 4.18
C GLY A 91 4.74 11.00 3.39
N LEU A 92 3.44 10.83 3.69
CA LEU A 92 2.32 11.47 3.01
C LEU A 92 1.54 12.45 3.89
#